data_AF-A0A2V7HBB1-F1
#
_entry.id   AF-A0A2V7HBB1-F1
#
_cell.length_a   1.000
_cell.length_b   1.000
_cell.length_c   1.000
_cell.angle_alpha   90.00
_cell.angle_beta   90.00
_cell.angle_gamma   90.00
#
_symmetry.space_group_name_H-M   'P 1'
#
loop_
_entity.id
_entity.type
_entity.pdbx_description
1 polymer ?
#
loop_
_entity_poly.entity_id
_entity_poly.type
_entity_poly.pdbx_seq_one_letter_code
_entity_poly.pdbx_strand_id
1 'polypeptide(L)'
;MDSVVGLAAFPGAVLLVGATAVLFSASFRFGSFTAFALSVYLVSTAELVALAEGLSLFHAVTRPGYLVGVLIAAGVAALVWQRRGRPRPPSVPLGRIRELRAQPLVCALGAVVLLGLVYQLAVGLTTPPNNWDSLWHHLVRAAGWRQQHAVAYIPHANADLGVNAYPPNAELQILFSFVMWGTDTFAAIPQFLAECALLVSIFGIARRVGFEFVPSLFAA
;
A
#
# COMPACT_ATOMS: atom_id res chain seq x y z
N MET A 1 -27.14 5.23 1.40
CA MET A 1 -26.69 5.07 0.00
C MET A 1 -25.17 5.08 -0.09
N ASP A 2 -24.48 6.02 0.55
CA ASP A 2 -23.01 6.07 0.59
C ASP A 2 -22.31 4.79 1.08
N SER A 3 -22.86 4.11 2.09
CA SER A 3 -22.28 2.87 2.62
C SER A 3 -22.36 1.69 1.65
N VAL A 4 -23.45 1.57 0.88
CA VAL A 4 -23.64 0.48 -0.10
C VAL A 4 -22.76 0.66 -1.33
N VAL A 5 -22.61 1.91 -1.79
CA VAL A 5 -21.70 2.23 -2.91
C VAL A 5 -20.24 2.03 -2.48
N GLY A 6 -19.88 2.44 -1.25
CA GLY A 6 -18.55 2.19 -0.67
C GLY A 6 -18.21 0.69 -0.58
N LEU A 7 -19.17 -0.15 -0.20
CA LEU A 7 -18.99 -1.60 -0.06
C LEU A 7 -18.58 -2.32 -1.36
N ALA A 8 -19.06 -1.86 -2.53
CA ALA A 8 -18.68 -2.44 -3.81
C ALA A 8 -17.51 -1.70 -4.48
N ALA A 9 -17.50 -0.36 -4.40
CA ALA A 9 -16.51 0.46 -5.09
C ALA A 9 -15.11 0.37 -4.48
N PHE A 10 -15.00 0.28 -3.15
CA PHE A 10 -13.70 0.25 -2.48
C PHE A 10 -12.92 -1.04 -2.79
N PRO A 11 -13.47 -2.26 -2.60
CA PRO A 11 -12.75 -3.49 -2.97
C PRO A 11 -12.40 -3.54 -4.46
N GLY A 12 -13.31 -3.10 -5.33
CA GLY A 12 -13.07 -3.04 -6.78
C GLY A 12 -11.89 -2.13 -7.13
N ALA A 13 -11.83 -0.94 -6.55
CA ALA A 13 -10.72 -0.01 -6.79
C ALA A 13 -9.39 -0.53 -6.22
N VAL A 14 -9.39 -1.14 -5.03
CA VAL A 14 -8.19 -1.78 -4.45
C VAL A 14 -7.68 -2.90 -5.36
N LEU A 15 -8.57 -3.75 -5.88
CA LEU A 15 -8.21 -4.81 -6.81
C LEU A 15 -7.62 -4.26 -8.11
N LEU A 16 -8.15 -3.17 -8.63
CA LEU A 16 -7.63 -2.53 -9.84
C LEU A 16 -6.24 -1.91 -9.61
N VAL A 17 -6.02 -1.20 -8.50
CA VAL A 17 -4.67 -0.70 -8.13
C VAL A 17 -3.68 -1.85 -8.00
N GLY A 18 -4.09 -2.94 -7.33
CA GLY A 18 -3.27 -4.16 -7.25
C GLY A 18 -2.97 -4.77 -8.62
N ALA A 19 -3.95 -4.80 -9.52
CA ALA A 19 -3.78 -5.29 -10.88
C ALA A 19 -2.84 -4.39 -11.71
N THR A 20 -2.99 -3.07 -11.64
CA THR A 20 -2.07 -2.09 -12.24
C THR A 20 -0.65 -2.39 -11.79
N ALA A 21 -0.44 -2.47 -10.48
CA ALA A 21 0.87 -2.70 -9.88
C ALA A 21 1.51 -4.04 -10.31
N VAL A 22 0.73 -5.12 -10.35
CA VAL A 22 1.20 -6.44 -10.80
C VAL A 22 1.56 -6.45 -12.28
N LEU A 23 0.69 -5.94 -13.16
CA LEU A 23 0.90 -5.94 -14.60
C LEU A 23 2.08 -5.07 -15.00
N PHE A 24 2.18 -3.89 -14.40
CA PHE A 24 3.29 -2.98 -14.62
C PHE A 24 4.60 -3.56 -14.07
N SER A 25 4.59 -4.11 -12.85
CA SER A 25 5.79 -4.73 -12.25
C SER A 25 6.27 -5.97 -13.02
N ALA A 26 5.34 -6.79 -13.54
CA ALA A 26 5.69 -7.93 -14.38
C ALA A 26 6.38 -7.51 -15.68
N SER A 27 6.07 -6.30 -16.18
CA SER A 27 6.68 -5.74 -17.39
C SER A 27 8.17 -5.44 -17.26
N PHE A 28 8.69 -5.30 -16.04
CA PHE A 28 10.14 -5.17 -15.78
C PHE A 28 10.90 -6.50 -15.82
N ARG A 29 10.20 -7.64 -15.80
CA ARG A 29 10.81 -8.99 -15.89
C ARG A 29 11.91 -9.25 -14.86
N PHE A 30 11.67 -8.85 -13.61
CA PHE A 30 12.61 -9.10 -12.52
C PHE A 30 12.94 -10.59 -12.39
N GLY A 31 14.23 -10.90 -12.22
CA GLY A 31 14.70 -12.27 -11.98
C GLY A 31 14.42 -12.81 -10.57
N SER A 32 13.95 -11.97 -9.65
CA SER A 32 13.65 -12.36 -8.27
C SER A 32 12.25 -11.94 -7.84
N PHE A 33 11.60 -12.83 -7.08
CA PHE A 33 10.29 -12.55 -6.48
C PHE A 33 10.33 -11.35 -5.53
N THR A 34 11.41 -11.21 -4.76
CA THR A 34 11.60 -10.08 -3.84
C THR A 34 11.57 -8.73 -4.57
N ALA A 35 12.32 -8.58 -5.67
CA ALA A 35 12.31 -7.33 -6.44
C ALA A 35 10.94 -7.07 -7.07
N PHE A 36 10.28 -8.12 -7.56
CA PHE A 36 8.92 -8.02 -8.06
C PHE A 36 7.92 -7.57 -6.99
N ALA A 37 7.93 -8.17 -5.79
CA ALA A 37 7.02 -7.82 -4.70
C ALA A 37 7.22 -6.36 -4.24
N LEU A 38 8.48 -5.92 -4.10
CA LEU A 38 8.78 -4.52 -3.77
C LEU A 38 8.36 -3.56 -4.87
N SER A 39 8.54 -3.94 -6.14
CA SER A 39 8.03 -3.15 -7.28
C SER A 39 6.50 -3.04 -7.23
N VAL A 40 5.78 -4.12 -6.91
CA VAL A 40 4.31 -4.08 -6.77
C VAL A 40 3.90 -3.08 -5.70
N TYR A 41 4.52 -3.13 -4.52
CA TYR A 41 4.27 -2.15 -3.47
C TYR A 41 4.54 -0.72 -3.95
N LEU A 42 5.73 -0.45 -4.48
CA LEU A 42 6.13 0.89 -4.92
C LEU A 42 5.24 1.44 -6.05
N VAL A 43 4.87 0.62 -7.02
CA VAL A 43 3.98 1.04 -8.11
C VAL A 43 2.58 1.34 -7.59
N SER A 44 2.05 0.53 -6.66
CA SER A 44 0.74 0.81 -6.05
C SER A 44 0.72 2.12 -5.27
N THR A 45 1.77 2.40 -4.49
CA THR A 45 1.92 3.68 -3.78
C THR A 45 2.06 4.83 -4.77
N ALA A 46 2.90 4.68 -5.79
CA ALA A 46 3.11 5.71 -6.81
C ALA A 46 1.84 6.02 -7.60
N GLU A 47 1.03 5.02 -7.92
CA GLU A 47 -0.29 5.19 -8.56
C GLU A 47 -1.21 6.04 -7.69
N LEU A 48 -1.37 5.71 -6.41
CA LEU A 48 -2.26 6.47 -5.52
C LEU A 48 -1.79 7.92 -5.33
N VAL A 49 -0.48 8.14 -5.19
CA VAL A 49 0.10 9.48 -5.10
C VAL A 49 -0.14 10.26 -6.39
N ALA A 50 0.20 9.68 -7.55
CA ALA A 50 0.03 10.34 -8.85
C ALA A 50 -1.44 10.66 -9.15
N LEU A 51 -2.37 9.77 -8.77
CA LEU A 51 -3.80 10.01 -8.91
C LEU A 51 -4.27 11.13 -7.99
N ALA A 52 -3.89 11.13 -6.71
CA ALA A 52 -4.29 12.18 -5.77
C ALA A 52 -3.82 13.55 -6.25
N GLU A 53 -2.54 13.68 -6.61
CA GLU A 53 -1.96 14.94 -7.12
C GLU A 53 -2.60 15.36 -8.45
N GLY A 54 -2.71 14.43 -9.41
CA GLY A 54 -3.29 14.72 -10.72
C GLY A 54 -4.76 15.13 -10.67
N LEU A 55 -5.57 14.47 -9.83
CA LEU A 55 -6.97 14.82 -9.61
C LEU A 55 -7.11 16.16 -8.87
N SER A 56 -6.16 16.51 -8.02
CA SER A 56 -6.17 17.77 -7.27
C SER A 56 -6.12 19.00 -8.17
N LEU A 57 -5.45 18.91 -9.33
CA LEU A 57 -5.43 19.98 -10.35
C LEU A 57 -6.83 20.38 -10.82
N PHE A 58 -7.80 19.47 -10.72
CA PHE A 58 -9.18 19.66 -11.17
C PHE A 58 -10.19 19.64 -10.02
N HIS A 59 -9.73 19.65 -8.76
CA HIS A 59 -10.57 19.44 -7.57
C HIS A 59 -11.44 18.17 -7.70
N ALA A 60 -10.87 17.11 -8.27
CA ALA A 60 -11.55 15.88 -8.61
C ALA A 60 -11.22 14.74 -7.64
N VAL A 61 -10.62 15.01 -6.48
CA VAL A 61 -10.33 14.01 -5.43
C VAL A 61 -11.65 13.60 -4.75
N THR A 62 -12.38 12.78 -5.48
CA THR A 62 -13.74 12.31 -5.23
C THR A 62 -13.81 10.84 -5.59
N ARG A 63 -14.86 10.13 -5.14
CA ARG A 63 -15.05 8.72 -5.51
C ARG A 63 -15.05 8.50 -7.03
N PRO A 64 -15.82 9.26 -7.84
CA PRO A 64 -15.79 9.11 -9.30
C PRO A 64 -14.42 9.42 -9.89
N GLY A 65 -13.72 10.45 -9.40
CA GLY A 65 -12.39 10.81 -9.89
C GLY A 65 -11.37 9.69 -9.68
N TYR A 66 -11.33 9.09 -8.49
CA TYR A 66 -10.47 7.93 -8.23
C TYR A 66 -10.87 6.71 -9.05
N LEU A 67 -12.17 6.41 -9.18
CA LEU A 67 -12.63 5.26 -9.98
C LEU A 67 -12.20 5.39 -11.44
N VAL A 68 -12.41 6.55 -12.05
CA VAL A 68 -11.97 6.84 -13.43
C VAL A 68 -10.45 6.77 -13.53
N GLY A 69 -9.73 7.39 -12.59
CA GLY A 69 -8.27 7.39 -12.57
C GLY A 69 -7.66 5.99 -12.48
N VAL A 70 -8.13 5.17 -11.54
CA VAL A 70 -7.69 3.78 -11.36
C VAL A 70 -8.06 2.91 -12.57
N LEU A 71 -9.24 3.10 -13.18
CA LEU A 71 -9.61 2.40 -14.42
C LEU A 71 -8.67 2.75 -15.59
N ILE A 72 -8.32 4.03 -15.75
CA ILE A 72 -7.35 4.48 -16.76
C ILE A 72 -5.98 3.87 -16.48
N ALA A 73 -5.49 3.94 -15.24
CA ALA A 73 -4.20 3.39 -14.84
C ALA A 73 -4.12 1.87 -15.12
N ALA A 74 -5.16 1.12 -14.73
CA ALA A 74 -5.26 -0.32 -15.01
C ALA A 74 -5.27 -0.62 -16.52
N GLY A 75 -6.01 0.16 -17.32
CA GLY A 75 -6.03 0.04 -18.78
C GLY A 75 -4.66 0.29 -19.42
N VAL A 76 -3.96 1.33 -18.97
CA VAL A 76 -2.58 1.63 -19.42
C VAL A 76 -1.62 0.51 -19.03
N ALA A 77 -1.67 0.03 -17.79
CA ALA A 77 -0.82 -1.07 -17.33
C ALA A 77 -1.08 -2.36 -18.11
N ALA A 78 -2.35 -2.69 -18.39
CA ALA A 78 -2.73 -3.82 -19.23
C ALA A 78 -2.19 -3.68 -20.66
N LEU A 79 -2.28 -2.50 -21.27
CA LEU A 79 -1.73 -2.24 -22.60
C LEU A 79 -0.20 -2.39 -22.62
N VAL A 80 0.50 -1.81 -21.62
CA VAL A 80 1.96 -1.95 -21.47
C VAL A 80 2.34 -3.42 -21.33
N TRP A 81 1.67 -4.15 -20.44
CA TRP A 81 1.90 -5.58 -20.22
C TRP A 81 1.68 -6.41 -21.49
N GLN A 82 0.60 -6.14 -22.23
CA GLN A 82 0.32 -6.80 -23.51
C GLN A 82 1.41 -6.51 -24.55
N ARG A 83 1.80 -5.24 -24.74
CA ARG A 83 2.87 -4.83 -25.67
C ARG A 83 4.24 -5.39 -25.29
N ARG A 84 4.48 -5.66 -24.02
CA ARG A 84 5.70 -6.31 -23.50
C ARG A 84 5.67 -7.85 -23.62
N GLY A 85 4.67 -8.41 -24.29
CA GLY A 85 4.54 -9.85 -24.54
C GLY A 85 3.94 -10.63 -23.38
N ARG A 86 3.12 -9.97 -22.54
CA ARG A 86 2.41 -10.59 -21.42
C ARG A 86 3.33 -11.35 -20.46
N PRO A 87 4.43 -10.74 -19.98
CA PRO A 87 5.38 -11.42 -19.11
C PRO A 87 4.69 -11.91 -17.84
N ARG A 88 5.12 -13.08 -17.35
CA ARG A 88 4.61 -13.67 -16.12
C ARG A 88 5.42 -13.15 -14.93
N PRO A 89 4.79 -12.95 -13.75
CA PRO A 89 5.51 -12.74 -12.50
C PRO A 89 6.53 -13.85 -12.23
N PRO A 90 7.67 -13.54 -11.59
CA PRO A 90 8.62 -14.56 -11.17
C PRO A 90 7.98 -15.52 -10.15
N SER A 91 8.41 -16.77 -10.15
CA SER A 91 7.92 -17.79 -9.23
C SER A 91 8.39 -17.55 -7.80
N VAL A 92 7.53 -17.83 -6.82
CA VAL A 92 7.90 -17.91 -5.40
C VAL A 92 8.86 -19.10 -5.19
N PRO A 93 9.96 -18.96 -4.43
CA PRO A 93 10.95 -20.02 -4.24
C PRO A 93 10.48 -21.11 -3.25
N LEU A 94 9.36 -21.77 -3.56
CA LEU A 94 8.73 -22.80 -2.70
C LEU A 94 9.66 -23.98 -2.37
N GLY A 95 10.66 -24.25 -3.22
CA GLY A 95 11.67 -25.30 -2.97
C GLY A 95 12.50 -25.10 -1.70
N ARG A 96 12.56 -23.87 -1.15
CA ARG A 96 13.28 -23.56 0.09
C ARG A 96 12.45 -23.79 1.36
N ILE A 97 11.17 -24.17 1.24
CA ILE A 97 10.31 -24.48 2.39
C ILE A 97 10.87 -25.64 3.22
N ARG A 98 11.46 -26.66 2.56
CA ARG A 98 12.05 -27.80 3.28
C ARG A 98 13.23 -27.39 4.16
N GLU A 99 14.07 -26.47 3.68
CA GLU A 99 15.19 -25.91 4.44
C GLU A 99 14.70 -25.10 5.64
N LEU A 100 13.65 -24.29 5.46
CA LEU A 100 13.02 -23.54 6.54
C LEU A 100 12.42 -24.47 7.61
N ARG A 101 11.71 -25.53 7.20
CA ARG A 101 11.11 -26.50 8.12
C ARG A 101 12.14 -27.26 8.97
N ALA A 102 13.39 -27.35 8.50
CA ALA A 102 14.47 -27.93 9.28
C ALA A 102 15.00 -27.00 10.40
N GLN A 103 14.52 -25.76 10.47
CA GLN A 103 14.98 -24.73 11.39
C GLN A 103 13.85 -24.35 12.37
N PRO A 104 13.66 -25.12 13.47
CA PRO A 104 12.49 -24.96 14.34
C PRO A 104 12.43 -23.59 15.02
N LEU A 105 13.57 -23.00 15.39
CA LEU A 105 13.62 -21.67 16.02
C LEU A 105 13.17 -20.57 15.05
N VAL A 106 13.60 -20.63 13.79
CA VAL A 106 13.19 -19.66 12.76
C VAL A 106 11.71 -19.83 12.43
N CYS A 107 11.22 -21.08 12.37
CA CYS A 107 9.78 -21.34 12.23
C CYS A 107 8.97 -20.77 13.41
N ALA A 108 9.44 -20.96 14.64
CA ALA A 108 8.77 -20.44 15.84
C ALA A 108 8.75 -18.91 15.85
N LEU A 109 9.87 -18.26 15.54
CA LEU A 109 9.95 -16.80 15.39
C LEU A 109 8.98 -16.32 14.30
N GLY A 110 8.99 -16.95 13.12
CA GLY A 110 8.09 -16.60 12.03
C GLY A 110 6.61 -16.74 12.40
N ALA A 111 6.25 -17.75 13.20
CA ALA A 111 4.89 -17.89 13.71
C ALA A 111 4.50 -16.76 14.68
N VAL A 112 5.41 -16.34 15.57
CA VAL A 112 5.20 -15.20 16.48
C VAL A 112 5.07 -13.89 15.69
N VAL A 113 5.94 -13.64 14.72
CA VAL A 113 5.86 -12.47 13.84
C VAL A 113 4.54 -12.45 13.07
N LEU A 114 4.15 -13.57 12.47
CA LEU A 114 2.87 -13.68 11.76
C LEU A 114 1.68 -13.43 12.68
N LEU A 115 1.69 -13.96 13.91
CA LEU A 115 0.65 -13.69 14.90
C LEU A 115 0.60 -12.20 15.26
N GLY A 116 1.77 -11.56 15.41
CA GLY A 116 1.89 -10.12 15.64
C GLY A 116 1.26 -9.31 14.50
N LEU A 117 1.59 -9.61 13.24
CA LEU A 117 1.00 -8.96 12.07
C LEU A 117 -0.52 -9.16 11.99
N VAL A 118 -1.01 -10.38 12.23
CA VAL A 118 -2.46 -10.66 12.27
C VAL A 118 -3.14 -9.87 13.37
N TYR A 119 -2.53 -9.80 14.56
CA TYR A 119 -3.05 -9.01 15.67
C TYR A 119 -3.08 -7.51 15.36
N GLN A 120 -2.00 -6.95 14.82
CA GLN A 120 -1.94 -5.55 14.40
C GLN A 120 -3.00 -5.23 13.35
N LEU A 121 -3.17 -6.08 12.34
CA LEU A 121 -4.19 -5.90 11.31
C LEU A 121 -5.60 -5.96 11.90
N ALA A 122 -5.85 -6.91 12.81
CA ALA A 122 -7.13 -7.02 13.50
C ALA A 122 -7.42 -5.75 14.31
N VAL A 123 -6.47 -5.27 15.11
CA VAL A 123 -6.61 -4.01 15.86
C VAL A 123 -6.83 -2.83 14.91
N GLY A 124 -6.02 -2.69 13.86
CA GLY A 124 -6.12 -1.58 12.91
C GLY A 124 -7.42 -1.52 12.12
N LEU A 125 -8.11 -2.66 11.94
CA LEU A 125 -9.41 -2.74 11.26
C LEU A 125 -10.63 -2.66 12.20
N THR A 126 -10.45 -3.00 13.47
CA THR A 126 -11.56 -3.11 14.44
C THR A 126 -11.54 -2.03 15.51
N THR A 127 -10.43 -1.31 15.66
CA THR A 127 -10.24 -0.25 16.64
C THR A 127 -9.98 1.07 15.92
N PRO A 128 -10.80 2.12 16.16
CA PRO A 128 -10.53 3.45 15.62
C PRO A 128 -9.14 3.96 16.05
N PRO A 129 -8.41 4.69 15.18
CA PRO A 129 -7.15 5.29 15.55
C PRO A 129 -7.31 6.19 16.79
N ASN A 130 -6.52 5.93 17.81
CA ASN A 130 -6.64 6.57 19.12
C ASN A 130 -5.30 7.13 19.64
N ASN A 131 -4.28 7.14 18.79
CA ASN A 131 -2.98 7.73 19.10
C ASN A 131 -2.95 9.20 18.67
N TRP A 132 -2.11 9.98 19.36
CA TRP A 132 -1.98 11.42 19.13
C TRP A 132 -1.60 11.74 17.67
N ASP A 133 -0.58 11.06 17.15
CA ASP A 133 -0.03 11.27 15.81
C ASP A 133 -1.10 11.14 14.70
N SER A 134 -1.93 10.10 14.78
CA SER A 134 -3.04 9.89 13.83
C SER A 134 -4.11 10.96 13.95
N LEU A 135 -4.52 11.28 15.18
CA LEU A 135 -5.62 12.21 15.46
C LEU A 135 -5.23 13.67 15.25
N TRP A 136 -3.95 14.00 15.35
CA TRP A 136 -3.46 15.37 15.31
C TRP A 136 -3.15 15.83 13.88
N HIS A 137 -2.45 15.02 13.09
CA HIS A 137 -2.15 15.38 11.69
C HIS A 137 -2.66 14.38 10.65
N HIS A 138 -2.43 13.07 10.77
CA HIS A 138 -2.63 12.17 9.63
C HIS A 138 -4.11 12.10 9.17
N LEU A 139 -5.03 11.89 10.11
CA LEU A 139 -6.46 11.81 9.79
C LEU A 139 -7.06 13.19 9.49
N VAL A 140 -6.61 14.23 10.20
CA VAL A 140 -7.05 15.61 9.98
C VAL A 140 -6.73 16.04 8.55
N ARG A 141 -5.52 15.72 8.09
CA ARG A 141 -5.04 16.01 6.75
C ARG A 141 -5.83 15.27 5.67
N ALA A 142 -5.99 13.95 5.81
CA ALA A 142 -6.78 13.15 4.87
C ALA A 142 -8.27 13.59 4.83
N ALA A 143 -8.86 13.92 5.99
CA ALA A 143 -10.22 14.44 6.07
C ALA A 143 -10.36 15.81 5.39
N GLY A 144 -9.42 16.73 5.65
CA GLY A 144 -9.40 18.06 5.05
C GLY A 144 -9.30 18.01 3.53
N TRP A 145 -8.38 17.21 2.98
CA TRP A 145 -8.26 17.05 1.52
C TRP A 145 -9.49 16.42 0.89
N ARG A 146 -10.12 15.45 1.57
CA ARG A 146 -11.40 14.87 1.13
C ARG A 146 -12.49 15.94 1.07
N GLN A 147 -12.56 16.85 2.05
CA GLN A 147 -13.54 17.95 2.06
C GLN A 147 -13.25 18.98 0.97
N GLN A 148 -11.98 19.25 0.68
CA GLN A 148 -11.55 20.18 -0.36
C GLN A 148 -11.61 19.59 -1.78
N HIS A 149 -11.81 18.29 -1.91
CA HIS A 149 -11.67 17.54 -3.17
C HIS A 149 -10.31 17.73 -3.86
N ALA A 150 -9.27 18.07 -3.09
CA ALA A 150 -7.92 18.30 -3.56
C ALA A 150 -6.91 18.13 -2.41
N VAL A 151 -5.70 17.70 -2.75
CA VAL A 151 -4.51 17.81 -1.92
C VAL A 151 -4.08 19.27 -1.98
N ALA A 152 -4.50 20.04 -0.98
CA ALA A 152 -4.27 21.47 -0.91
C ALA A 152 -3.93 21.90 0.52
N TYR A 153 -3.52 23.15 0.67
CA TYR A 153 -3.27 23.75 1.97
C TYR A 153 -4.55 23.73 2.82
N ILE A 154 -4.44 23.26 4.06
CA ILE A 154 -5.57 23.25 5.01
C ILE A 154 -5.50 24.51 5.86
N PRO A 155 -6.42 25.48 5.67
CA PRO A 155 -6.40 26.73 6.41
C PRO A 155 -6.75 26.50 7.88
N HIS A 156 -6.28 27.41 8.74
CA HIS A 156 -6.55 27.40 10.19
C HIS A 156 -6.01 26.17 10.96
N ALA A 157 -5.21 25.31 10.33
CA ALA A 157 -4.45 24.25 11.00
C ALA A 157 -3.15 24.79 11.66
N ASN A 158 -3.11 26.08 12.02
CA ASN A 158 -1.89 26.77 12.45
C ASN A 158 -1.33 26.26 13.80
N ALA A 159 -2.14 25.58 14.58
CA ALA A 159 -1.72 24.94 15.84
C ALA A 159 -0.87 23.68 15.61
N ASP A 160 -0.86 23.14 14.39
CA ASP A 160 -0.04 22.00 14.02
C ASP A 160 0.58 22.16 12.62
N LEU A 161 1.88 22.44 12.60
CA LEU A 161 2.65 22.50 11.36
C LEU A 161 2.64 21.15 10.63
N GLY A 162 2.47 20.03 11.33
CA GLY A 162 2.41 18.69 10.76
C GLY A 162 1.35 18.52 9.68
N VAL A 163 0.23 19.27 9.77
CA VAL A 163 -0.87 19.22 8.80
C VAL A 163 -0.48 19.79 7.42
N ASN A 164 0.44 20.75 7.34
CA ASN A 164 0.81 21.36 6.04
C ASN A 164 2.30 21.23 5.70
N ALA A 165 3.18 20.99 6.67
CA ALA A 165 4.63 20.97 6.47
C ALA A 165 5.21 19.57 6.27
N TYR A 166 4.62 18.52 6.84
CA TYR A 166 5.17 17.17 6.72
C TYR A 166 4.94 16.57 5.34
N PRO A 167 5.85 15.71 4.84
CA PRO A 167 5.66 15.00 3.58
C PRO A 167 4.32 14.24 3.55
N PRO A 168 3.54 14.32 2.46
CA PRO A 168 2.14 13.86 2.45
C PRO A 168 1.94 12.38 2.05
N ASN A 169 3.00 11.66 1.67
CA ASN A 169 2.88 10.41 0.92
C ASN A 169 2.08 9.31 1.65
N ALA A 170 2.18 9.22 2.97
CA ALA A 170 1.44 8.24 3.75
C ALA A 170 -0.07 8.59 3.77
N GLU A 171 -0.37 9.88 3.94
CA GLU A 171 -1.72 10.41 4.03
C GLU A 171 -2.45 10.41 2.68
N LEU A 172 -1.74 10.46 1.55
CA LEU A 172 -2.37 10.29 0.24
C LEU A 172 -2.96 8.88 0.06
N GLN A 173 -2.37 7.86 0.68
CA GLN A 173 -2.92 6.50 0.69
C GLN A 173 -4.12 6.38 1.65
N ILE A 174 -4.07 7.10 2.79
CA ILE A 174 -5.22 7.21 3.71
C ILE A 174 -6.37 7.98 3.04
N LEU A 175 -6.08 9.04 2.29
CA LEU A 175 -7.05 9.83 1.54
C LEU A 175 -7.84 8.96 0.55
N PHE A 176 -7.16 8.07 -0.17
CA PHE A 176 -7.82 7.13 -1.06
C PHE A 176 -8.86 6.28 -0.32
N SER A 177 -8.52 5.72 0.85
CA SER A 177 -9.48 4.92 1.62
C SER A 177 -10.62 5.77 2.20
N PHE A 178 -10.32 6.97 2.70
CA PHE A 178 -11.32 7.94 3.16
C PHE A 178 -12.32 8.32 2.08
N VAL A 179 -11.83 8.61 0.87
CA VAL A 179 -12.70 8.99 -0.25
C VAL A 179 -13.55 7.80 -0.66
N MET A 180 -12.96 6.62 -0.85
CA MET A 180 -13.68 5.45 -1.33
C MET A 180 -14.65 4.85 -0.30
N TRP A 181 -14.18 4.60 0.92
CA TRP A 181 -14.95 3.96 1.99
C TRP A 181 -15.83 4.95 2.75
N GLY A 182 -15.32 6.15 3.03
CA GLY A 182 -16.06 7.21 3.71
C GLY A 182 -15.76 7.38 5.20
N THR A 183 -15.01 6.46 5.80
CA THR A 183 -14.58 6.49 7.22
C THR A 183 -13.10 6.12 7.34
N ASP A 184 -12.58 6.15 8.56
CA ASP A 184 -11.19 5.86 8.94
C ASP A 184 -10.86 4.37 9.16
N THR A 185 -11.82 3.47 8.89
CA THR A 185 -11.67 2.01 9.11
C THR A 185 -10.42 1.41 8.48
N PHE A 186 -9.94 1.96 7.36
CA PHE A 186 -8.77 1.46 6.63
C PHE A 186 -7.55 2.39 6.75
N ALA A 187 -7.54 3.33 7.69
CA ALA A 187 -6.45 4.28 7.86
C ALA A 187 -5.11 3.62 8.25
N ALA A 188 -5.15 2.46 8.91
CA ALA A 188 -3.95 1.70 9.29
C ALA A 188 -3.37 0.86 8.15
N ILE A 189 -4.13 0.60 7.08
CA ILE A 189 -3.70 -0.30 6.00
C ILE A 189 -2.43 0.17 5.28
N PRO A 190 -2.27 1.46 4.92
CA PRO A 190 -1.03 1.93 4.31
C PRO A 190 0.21 1.63 5.16
N GLN A 191 0.14 1.86 6.47
CA GLN A 191 1.24 1.59 7.39
C GLN A 191 1.51 0.09 7.50
N PHE A 192 0.47 -0.74 7.63
CA PHE A 192 0.62 -2.19 7.68
C PHE A 192 1.28 -2.77 6.42
N LEU A 193 0.87 -2.28 5.23
CA LEU A 193 1.49 -2.69 3.97
C LEU A 193 2.95 -2.21 3.86
N ALA A 194 3.27 -1.03 4.39
CA ALA A 194 4.64 -0.53 4.46
C ALA A 194 5.51 -1.40 5.36
N GLU A 195 5.01 -1.82 6.53
CA GLU A 195 5.68 -2.78 7.42
C GLU A 195 5.96 -4.11 6.71
N CYS A 196 4.96 -4.68 6.01
CA CYS A 196 5.16 -5.89 5.22
C CYS A 196 6.23 -5.71 4.11
N ALA A 197 6.21 -4.57 3.42
CA ALA A 197 7.21 -4.25 2.40
C ALA A 197 8.62 -4.07 2.99
N LEU A 198 8.72 -3.57 4.22
CA LEU A 198 9.99 -3.48 4.95
C LEU A 198 10.56 -4.86 5.28
N LEU A 199 9.75 -5.82 5.74
CA LEU A 199 10.20 -7.20 5.97
C LEU A 199 10.78 -7.81 4.68
N VAL A 200 10.07 -7.65 3.56
CA VAL A 200 10.54 -8.11 2.23
C VAL A 200 11.83 -7.38 1.82
N SER A 201 11.96 -6.10 2.14
CA SER A 201 13.15 -5.30 1.87
C SER A 201 14.35 -5.76 2.68
N ILE A 202 14.18 -6.02 3.98
CA ILE A 202 15.24 -6.52 4.87
C ILE A 202 15.74 -7.87 4.36
N PHE A 203 14.83 -8.80 4.06
CA PHE A 203 15.18 -10.08 3.43
C PHE A 203 15.96 -9.87 2.13
N GLY A 204 15.47 -8.98 1.25
CA GLY A 204 16.11 -8.69 -0.03
C GLY A 204 17.51 -8.07 0.09
N ILE A 205 17.71 -7.18 1.07
CA ILE A 205 18.99 -6.57 1.37
C ILE A 205 19.96 -7.63 1.90
N ALA A 206 19.55 -8.45 2.87
CA ALA A 206 20.38 -9.53 3.41
C ALA A 206 20.84 -10.49 2.31
N ARG A 207 19.93 -10.89 1.41
CA ARG A 207 20.26 -11.73 0.24
C ARG A 207 21.24 -11.06 -0.72
N ARG A 208 21.17 -9.74 -0.92
CA ARG A 208 22.10 -9.00 -1.78
C ARG A 208 23.47 -8.79 -1.16
N VAL A 209 23.55 -8.69 0.16
CA VAL A 209 24.82 -8.59 0.91
C VAL A 209 25.54 -9.96 0.96
N GLY A 210 24.85 -11.05 0.64
CA GLY A 210 25.44 -12.39 0.51
C GLY A 210 25.04 -13.37 1.60
N PHE A 211 24.09 -13.03 2.47
CA PHE A 211 23.58 -13.96 3.48
C PHE A 211 22.74 -15.06 2.85
N GLU A 212 22.81 -16.26 3.42
CA GLU A 212 21.98 -17.41 3.03
C GLU A 212 20.48 -17.20 3.29
N PHE A 213 19.64 -18.06 2.71
CA PHE A 213 18.18 -17.93 2.77
C PHE A 213 17.63 -17.88 4.20
N VAL A 214 18.01 -18.82 5.06
CA VAL A 214 17.51 -18.90 6.44
C VAL A 214 17.98 -17.71 7.29
N PRO A 215 19.27 -17.32 7.32
CA PRO A 215 19.68 -16.11 8.03
C PRO A 215 19.00 -14.83 7.53
N SER A 216 18.74 -14.73 6.22
CA SER A 216 18.01 -13.58 5.65
C SER A 216 16.55 -13.54 6.10
N LEU A 217 15.90 -14.69 6.27
CA LEU A 217 14.55 -14.78 6.85
C LEU A 217 14.54 -14.50 8.34
N PHE A 218 15.58 -14.91 9.08
CA PHE A 218 15.67 -14.61 10.51
C PHE A 218 15.82 -13.11 10.79
N ALA A 219 16.50 -12.38 9.89
CA ALA A 219 16.68 -10.94 10.01
C ALA A 219 15.42 -10.13 9.67
N ALA A 220 14.55 -10.67 8.81
CA ALA A 220 13.31 -10.05 8.37
C ALA A 220 12.19 -10.34 9.37
#